data_AF-A0A829HCE5-F1
#
_entry.id   AF-A0A829HCE5-F1
#
_cell.length_a   1.000
_cell.length_b   1.000
_cell.length_c   1.000
_cell.angle_alpha   90.00
_cell.angle_beta   90.00
_cell.angle_gamma   90.00
#
_symmetry.space_group_name_H-M   'P 1'
#
loop_
_entity.id
_entity.type
_entity.pdbx_description
1 polymer ?
#
loop_
_entity_poly.entity_id
_entity_poly.type
_entity_poly.pdbx_seq_one_letter_code
_entity_poly.pdbx_strand_id
1 'polypeptide(L)'
;MNLSLRVICIAGLVTASAVYASTTLSPNQNTNSGNIPTGYADLKFVLANGNWVKNIYLPNNANNLDKVTIQSTAGYKSYLDTSNTNLPIEVLEIQSGDTFQFVYNASSKKWVAQLATVSPSNNSQVEQIALNNVKLQQVSLADGKWAKTIVLPTNVMDGALVQIVSTAAYASEISKDNLLFASSYNLNNGSEYWLKYNAALQKWVPEFIKPLKINVKDIGTSLNAVTTPVTEVNFADANWVSNFTLPATANDRDRIIIKSTATWAAKINNTNTNSSATLSLKTGDQYEFMYVTDKAHWVLMSAPTKTISSNSAIASSLPNMTQPTLKVNISDANWKQSINLPTTAQVGDKVILSSTAGTDTFITAANGLSTTIKTGENRRFIFTAQGWVADSYTIDMLLVNSPEVSMILGESASKLRMIEGLNLTNLTAENSSAKFYLRQTGYLTYKIPASTLLDAINVGRSDTTVQAERNRVLADGVYYQGNEPGAGGCGWAWINASSYNMIGANDIAGCSVAAMRHEVGHNLGLYHGDSTNIGSGFSHPLGSTALGGNNLNFYSSPYLYNPKYGVRLGEEGKKDAVSVINANVIRISQYN
;
A
#
# COMPACT_ATOMS: atom_id res chain seq x y z
N MET A 1 29.91 8.56 -84.39
CA MET A 1 28.98 7.93 -83.43
C MET A 1 28.95 8.84 -82.21
N ASN A 2 27.80 9.47 -81.97
CA ASN A 2 27.64 10.72 -81.24
C ASN A 2 27.82 10.60 -79.71
N LEU A 3 28.58 11.53 -79.15
CA LEU A 3 28.61 11.89 -77.73
C LEU A 3 27.28 12.53 -77.32
N SER A 4 26.75 12.15 -76.15
CA SER A 4 25.82 12.99 -75.38
C SER A 4 26.32 13.13 -73.95
N LEU A 5 26.85 14.31 -73.61
CA LEU A 5 27.11 14.74 -72.24
C LEU A 5 25.77 15.01 -71.54
N ARG A 6 25.52 14.38 -70.39
CA ARG A 6 24.50 14.81 -69.44
C ARG A 6 25.18 15.46 -68.24
N VAL A 7 25.00 16.77 -68.12
CA VAL A 7 25.34 17.56 -66.93
C VAL A 7 24.30 17.24 -65.86
N ILE A 8 24.74 16.72 -64.70
CA ILE A 8 23.92 16.62 -63.49
C ILE A 8 24.35 17.74 -62.56
N CYS A 9 23.47 18.73 -62.36
CA CYS A 9 23.63 19.76 -61.36
C CYS A 9 23.47 19.13 -59.97
N ILE A 10 24.52 19.21 -59.14
CA ILE A 10 24.45 18.92 -57.71
C ILE A 10 23.87 20.17 -57.04
N ALA A 11 22.56 20.16 -56.77
CA ALA A 11 21.95 21.13 -55.87
C ALA A 11 22.29 20.71 -54.43
N GLY A 12 23.19 21.45 -53.78
CA GLY A 12 23.45 21.31 -52.36
C GLY A 12 22.21 21.68 -51.56
N LEU A 13 21.53 20.67 -50.99
CA LEU A 13 20.54 20.89 -49.94
C LEU A 13 21.27 21.32 -48.67
N VAL A 14 21.31 22.63 -48.44
CA VAL A 14 21.55 23.19 -47.11
C VAL A 14 20.29 22.92 -46.29
N THR A 15 20.29 21.89 -45.47
CA THR A 15 19.23 21.68 -44.48
C THR A 15 19.36 22.75 -43.40
N ALA A 16 18.62 23.84 -43.56
CA ALA A 16 18.44 24.82 -42.50
C ALA A 16 17.68 24.14 -41.34
N SER A 17 18.36 23.86 -40.23
CA SER A 17 17.72 23.45 -39.00
C SER A 17 16.93 24.64 -38.45
N ALA A 18 15.60 24.59 -38.53
CA ALA A 18 14.74 25.59 -37.91
C ALA A 18 14.92 25.53 -36.39
N VAL A 19 15.51 26.57 -35.81
CA VAL A 19 15.57 26.76 -34.35
C VAL A 19 14.20 27.26 -33.90
N TYR A 20 13.34 26.35 -33.43
CA TYR A 20 12.09 26.74 -32.79
C TYR A 20 12.41 27.37 -31.43
N ALA A 21 11.99 28.61 -31.21
CA ALA A 21 12.11 29.25 -29.91
C ALA A 21 11.22 28.52 -28.89
N SER A 22 11.76 28.26 -27.69
CA SER A 22 11.01 27.64 -26.59
C SER A 22 9.81 28.54 -26.23
N THR A 23 8.60 27.99 -26.26
CA THR A 23 7.39 28.73 -25.88
C THR A 23 7.30 28.78 -24.36
N THR A 24 7.00 29.93 -23.77
CA THR A 24 6.78 30.04 -22.32
C THR A 24 5.29 30.18 -22.02
N LEU A 25 4.80 29.33 -21.11
CA LEU A 25 3.43 29.34 -20.60
C LEU A 25 3.45 29.38 -19.07
N SER A 26 2.38 29.86 -18.48
CA SER A 26 2.15 29.88 -17.04
C SER A 26 0.70 29.58 -16.73
N PRO A 27 0.33 29.22 -15.48
CA PRO A 27 -1.05 28.95 -15.10
C PRO A 27 -2.05 30.02 -15.56
N ASN A 28 -1.77 31.31 -15.34
CA ASN A 28 -2.68 32.41 -15.72
C ASN A 28 -2.89 32.51 -17.24
N GLN A 29 -1.88 32.13 -18.03
CA GLN A 29 -1.98 32.06 -19.49
C GLN A 29 -2.62 30.74 -19.98
N ASN A 30 -2.82 29.79 -19.06
CA ASN A 30 -3.39 28.47 -19.30
C ASN A 30 -4.70 28.29 -18.54
N THR A 31 -5.56 29.32 -18.49
CA THR A 31 -6.87 29.27 -17.83
C THR A 31 -6.82 28.86 -16.35
N ASN A 32 -5.76 29.27 -15.64
CA ASN A 32 -5.46 28.88 -14.26
C ASN A 32 -5.32 27.35 -14.07
N SER A 33 -4.92 26.64 -15.13
CA SER A 33 -4.79 25.18 -15.15
C SER A 33 -3.34 24.72 -15.13
N GLY A 34 -3.08 23.63 -14.41
CA GLY A 34 -1.81 22.89 -14.47
C GLY A 34 -1.80 21.78 -15.52
N ASN A 35 -2.85 21.63 -16.32
CA ASN A 35 -2.84 20.72 -17.47
C ASN A 35 -1.99 21.34 -18.58
N ILE A 36 -0.74 20.89 -18.69
CA ILE A 36 0.20 21.40 -19.68
C ILE A 36 -0.28 20.95 -21.08
N PRO A 37 -0.52 21.89 -22.02
CA PRO A 37 -1.04 21.54 -23.34
C PRO A 37 -0.01 20.80 -24.21
N THR A 38 -0.51 20.04 -25.18
CA THR A 38 0.30 19.44 -26.26
C THR A 38 0.44 20.39 -27.45
N GLY A 39 1.20 19.98 -28.48
CA GLY A 39 1.39 20.73 -29.72
C GLY A 39 2.62 21.66 -29.75
N TYR A 40 3.47 21.59 -28.72
CA TYR A 40 4.71 22.36 -28.61
C TYR A 40 5.91 21.41 -28.65
N ALA A 41 6.84 21.65 -29.58
CA ALA A 41 8.09 20.90 -29.63
C ALA A 41 9.01 21.19 -28.42
N ASP A 42 8.98 22.44 -27.91
CA ASP A 42 9.70 22.86 -26.71
C ASP A 42 8.85 23.90 -25.94
N LEU A 43 8.36 23.49 -24.76
CA LEU A 43 7.49 24.28 -23.90
C LEU A 43 8.11 24.45 -22.51
N LYS A 44 8.11 25.68 -22.01
CA LYS A 44 8.49 26.03 -20.64
C LYS A 44 7.25 26.44 -19.84
N PHE A 45 6.90 25.69 -18.82
CA PHE A 45 5.80 25.97 -17.90
C PHE A 45 6.34 26.60 -16.60
N VAL A 46 6.02 27.87 -16.35
CA VAL A 46 6.62 28.66 -15.26
C VAL A 46 5.59 28.95 -14.17
N LEU A 47 5.97 28.66 -12.92
CA LEU A 47 5.21 28.94 -11.70
C LEU A 47 5.86 30.10 -10.94
N ALA A 48 5.06 31.05 -10.48
CA ALA A 48 5.51 32.20 -9.70
C ALA A 48 4.46 32.63 -8.67
N ASN A 49 4.84 33.52 -7.74
CA ASN A 49 3.87 34.15 -6.83
C ASN A 49 2.82 34.93 -7.65
N GLY A 50 1.54 34.70 -7.34
CA GLY A 50 0.42 35.27 -8.12
C GLY A 50 0.15 34.61 -9.47
N ASN A 51 0.95 33.60 -9.86
CA ASN A 51 0.78 32.82 -11.10
C ASN A 51 1.18 31.37 -10.84
N TRP A 52 0.34 30.66 -10.10
CA TRP A 52 0.62 29.37 -9.49
C TRP A 52 -0.59 28.46 -9.57
N VAL A 53 -0.35 27.15 -9.64
CA VAL A 53 -1.36 26.10 -9.52
C VAL A 53 -0.81 24.95 -8.70
N LYS A 54 -1.68 24.29 -7.93
CA LYS A 54 -1.28 23.20 -7.02
C LYS A 54 -0.89 21.93 -7.76
N ASN A 55 -1.71 21.49 -8.70
CA ASN A 55 -1.57 20.20 -9.38
C ASN A 55 -1.19 20.44 -10.84
N ILE A 56 -0.23 19.68 -11.34
CA ILE A 56 0.32 19.80 -12.69
C ILE A 56 0.29 18.44 -13.36
N TYR A 57 -0.04 18.43 -14.64
CA TYR A 57 -0.17 17.22 -15.45
C TYR A 57 0.55 17.43 -16.79
N LEU A 58 1.44 16.51 -17.15
CA LEU A 58 2.00 16.45 -18.50
C LEU A 58 0.97 15.85 -19.46
N PRO A 59 0.93 16.26 -20.73
CA PRO A 59 -0.09 15.77 -21.66
C PRO A 59 0.13 14.28 -21.99
N ASN A 60 -0.97 13.52 -22.05
CA ASN A 60 -0.92 12.07 -22.31
C ASN A 60 -0.50 11.70 -23.74
N ASN A 61 -0.63 12.63 -24.69
CA ASN A 61 -0.21 12.46 -26.08
C ASN A 61 0.70 13.62 -26.46
N ALA A 62 1.83 13.30 -27.08
CA ALA A 62 2.79 14.25 -27.62
C ALA A 62 3.55 13.59 -28.78
N ASN A 63 4.25 14.40 -29.57
CA ASN A 63 5.14 13.88 -30.61
C ASN A 63 6.44 13.39 -29.97
N ASN A 64 7.09 12.44 -30.64
CA ASN A 64 8.39 11.96 -30.19
C ASN A 64 9.38 13.13 -30.11
N LEU A 65 10.13 13.22 -29.00
CA LEU A 65 11.09 14.28 -28.68
C LEU A 65 10.48 15.64 -28.29
N ASP A 66 9.16 15.77 -28.17
CA ASP A 66 8.56 16.96 -27.56
C ASP A 66 9.13 17.16 -26.16
N LYS A 67 9.39 18.42 -25.79
CA LYS A 67 10.05 18.76 -24.53
C LYS A 67 9.17 19.68 -23.69
N VAL A 68 9.10 19.38 -22.39
CA VAL A 68 8.48 20.23 -21.39
C VAL A 68 9.50 20.53 -20.28
N THR A 69 9.71 21.81 -19.99
CA THR A 69 10.49 22.28 -18.84
C THR A 69 9.56 22.94 -17.83
N ILE A 70 9.50 22.43 -16.60
CA ILE A 70 8.74 23.03 -15.50
C ILE A 70 9.73 23.78 -14.60
N GLN A 71 9.48 25.06 -14.33
CA GLN A 71 10.30 25.89 -13.46
C GLN A 71 9.43 26.59 -12.42
N SER A 72 9.88 26.63 -11.16
CA SER A 72 9.15 27.33 -10.08
C SER A 72 9.99 28.37 -9.38
N THR A 73 9.38 29.53 -9.14
CA THR A 73 9.85 30.57 -8.20
C THR A 73 8.75 30.89 -7.17
N ALA A 74 7.66 30.12 -7.15
CA ALA A 74 6.54 30.33 -6.25
C ALA A 74 6.90 29.92 -4.81
N GLY A 75 6.39 30.67 -3.83
CA GLY A 75 6.53 30.32 -2.41
C GLY A 75 5.68 29.10 -2.00
N TYR A 76 4.65 28.77 -2.77
CA TYR A 76 3.81 27.59 -2.57
C TYR A 76 4.34 26.39 -3.36
N LYS A 77 4.22 25.19 -2.76
CA LYS A 77 4.56 23.91 -3.39
C LYS A 77 3.53 23.53 -4.47
N SER A 78 3.99 22.93 -5.55
CA SER A 78 3.15 22.28 -6.56
C SER A 78 3.47 20.80 -6.67
N TYR A 79 2.61 20.04 -7.33
CA TYR A 79 2.66 18.59 -7.39
C TYR A 79 2.42 18.14 -8.83
N LEU A 80 3.45 17.54 -9.44
CA LEU A 80 3.33 16.93 -10.76
C LEU A 80 2.87 15.48 -10.62
N ASP A 81 1.79 15.14 -11.32
CA ASP A 81 1.40 13.76 -11.57
C ASP A 81 2.45 13.08 -12.47
N THR A 82 3.01 11.97 -12.00
CA THR A 82 4.08 11.26 -12.70
C THR A 82 3.63 9.96 -13.36
N SER A 83 2.32 9.70 -13.42
CA SER A 83 1.74 8.45 -13.95
C SER A 83 2.11 8.17 -15.41
N ASN A 84 2.29 9.22 -16.22
CA ASN A 84 2.72 9.14 -17.62
C ASN A 84 4.21 9.45 -17.82
N THR A 85 5.01 9.37 -16.76
CA THR A 85 6.48 9.58 -16.80
C THR A 85 7.25 8.27 -16.57
N ASN A 86 8.58 8.36 -16.64
CA ASN A 86 9.49 7.27 -16.20
C ASN A 86 9.86 7.34 -14.71
N LEU A 87 9.37 8.33 -13.94
CA LEU A 87 9.67 8.44 -12.52
C LEU A 87 8.88 7.39 -11.72
N PRO A 88 9.49 6.63 -10.80
CA PRO A 88 8.82 5.58 -10.03
C PRO A 88 8.21 6.09 -8.72
N ILE A 89 7.70 7.32 -8.75
CA ILE A 89 6.93 7.94 -7.67
C ILE A 89 5.57 8.29 -8.24
N GLU A 90 4.57 8.48 -7.39
CA GLU A 90 3.21 8.86 -7.84
C GLU A 90 3.10 10.36 -8.11
N VAL A 91 3.87 11.16 -7.36
CA VAL A 91 3.86 12.61 -7.42
C VAL A 91 5.27 13.14 -7.21
N LEU A 92 5.68 14.09 -8.05
CA LEU A 92 6.89 14.89 -7.86
C LEU A 92 6.53 16.24 -7.24
N GLU A 93 7.04 16.52 -6.03
CA GLU A 93 6.89 17.81 -5.38
C GLU A 93 7.82 18.86 -6.00
N ILE A 94 7.26 20.00 -6.39
CA ILE A 94 7.95 21.15 -6.99
C ILE A 94 7.92 22.30 -5.99
N GLN A 95 9.09 22.84 -5.66
CA GLN A 95 9.28 23.98 -4.75
C GLN A 95 10.02 25.12 -5.44
N SER A 96 10.09 26.29 -4.79
CA SER A 96 10.85 27.43 -5.32
C SER A 96 12.29 27.05 -5.62
N GLY A 97 12.77 27.42 -6.81
CA GLY A 97 14.11 27.11 -7.32
C GLY A 97 14.19 25.83 -8.15
N ASP A 98 13.18 24.94 -8.10
CA ASP A 98 13.21 23.70 -8.88
C ASP A 98 13.08 23.97 -10.38
N THR A 99 13.81 23.19 -11.17
CA THR A 99 13.67 23.09 -12.62
C THR A 99 13.72 21.62 -13.04
N PHE A 100 12.69 21.16 -13.74
CA PHE A 100 12.60 19.80 -14.25
C PHE A 100 12.36 19.81 -15.75
N GLN A 101 13.07 18.97 -16.48
CA GLN A 101 12.87 18.82 -17.92
C GLN A 101 12.45 17.40 -18.23
N PHE A 102 11.49 17.27 -19.13
CA PHE A 102 10.95 16.01 -19.61
C PHE A 102 10.96 15.99 -21.13
N VAL A 103 11.27 14.84 -21.72
CA VAL A 103 11.23 14.61 -23.17
C VAL A 103 10.32 13.42 -23.45
N TYR A 104 9.34 13.60 -24.32
CA TYR A 104 8.40 12.53 -24.65
C TYR A 104 9.05 11.47 -25.53
N ASN A 105 8.87 10.21 -25.15
CA ASN A 105 9.33 9.05 -25.91
C ASN A 105 8.13 8.27 -26.43
N ALA A 106 7.91 8.30 -27.75
CA ALA A 106 6.73 7.70 -28.38
C ALA A 106 6.73 6.16 -28.32
N SER A 107 7.90 5.52 -28.25
CA SER A 107 8.02 4.06 -28.13
C SER A 107 7.53 3.55 -26.78
N SER A 108 7.82 4.28 -25.71
CA SER A 108 7.37 3.96 -24.34
C SER A 108 6.06 4.65 -23.95
N LYS A 109 5.58 5.61 -24.76
CA LYS A 109 4.42 6.47 -24.49
C LYS A 109 4.52 7.18 -23.13
N LYS A 110 5.73 7.66 -22.82
CA LYS A 110 6.05 8.28 -21.52
C LYS A 110 6.93 9.51 -21.69
N TRP A 111 6.77 10.43 -20.75
CA TRP A 111 7.69 11.55 -20.54
C TRP A 111 8.92 11.08 -19.75
N VAL A 112 10.09 11.18 -20.37
CA VAL A 112 11.38 10.78 -19.78
C VAL A 112 12.01 12.00 -19.12
N ALA A 113 12.12 11.96 -17.79
CA ALA A 113 12.83 12.98 -17.01
C ALA A 113 14.30 13.06 -17.46
N GLN A 114 14.76 14.28 -17.71
CA GLN A 114 16.16 14.55 -18.02
C GLN A 114 16.91 14.77 -16.70
N LEU A 115 17.84 13.88 -16.40
CA LEU A 115 18.54 13.82 -15.12
C LEU A 115 19.97 14.34 -15.28
N ALA A 116 20.46 15.08 -14.29
CA ALA A 116 21.88 15.39 -14.21
C ALA A 116 22.64 14.10 -13.86
N THR A 117 23.58 13.70 -14.71
CA THR A 117 24.35 12.46 -14.54
C THR A 117 25.66 12.71 -13.80
N VAL A 118 25.91 11.89 -12.78
CA VAL A 118 27.17 11.77 -12.04
C VAL A 118 27.70 10.36 -12.26
N SER A 119 29.02 10.20 -12.35
CA SER A 119 29.69 8.90 -12.48
C SER A 119 30.89 8.82 -11.55
N PRO A 120 31.29 7.62 -11.12
CA PRO A 120 32.58 7.43 -10.50
C PRO A 120 33.72 7.92 -11.40
N SER A 121 34.75 8.49 -10.78
CA SER A 121 35.83 9.22 -11.44
C SER A 121 37.13 8.43 -11.52
N ASN A 122 37.37 7.49 -10.59
CA ASN A 122 38.74 7.04 -10.31
C ASN A 122 38.95 5.52 -10.36
N ASN A 123 38.01 4.70 -10.85
CA ASN A 123 38.14 3.22 -10.86
C ASN A 123 38.58 2.65 -9.50
N SER A 124 38.11 3.29 -8.43
CA SER A 124 38.56 3.04 -7.06
C SER A 124 37.83 1.86 -6.43
N GLN A 125 38.37 1.32 -5.33
CA GLN A 125 37.66 0.31 -4.55
C GLN A 125 36.41 0.89 -3.88
N VAL A 126 36.48 2.11 -3.36
CA VAL A 126 35.35 2.78 -2.72
C VAL A 126 35.33 4.24 -3.16
N GLU A 127 34.18 4.72 -3.62
CA GLU A 127 34.00 6.10 -4.04
C GLU A 127 32.75 6.74 -3.40
N GLN A 128 32.93 7.93 -2.81
CA GLN A 128 31.82 8.76 -2.33
C GLN A 128 31.24 9.52 -3.52
N ILE A 129 29.95 9.32 -3.79
CA ILE A 129 29.29 10.01 -4.90
C ILE A 129 28.93 11.44 -4.47
N ALA A 130 29.46 12.42 -5.18
CA ALA A 130 29.10 13.83 -4.99
C ALA A 130 27.82 14.14 -5.75
N LEU A 131 26.68 14.14 -5.05
CA LEU A 131 25.41 14.64 -5.58
C LEU A 131 25.35 16.16 -5.39
N ASN A 132 24.87 16.87 -6.41
CA ASN A 132 24.62 18.31 -6.30
C ASN A 132 23.28 18.57 -5.59
N ASN A 133 22.94 19.83 -5.32
CA ASN A 133 21.71 20.20 -4.62
C ASN A 133 20.48 20.29 -5.56
N VAL A 134 20.29 19.30 -6.44
CA VAL A 134 19.07 19.18 -7.26
C VAL A 134 18.29 17.92 -6.91
N LYS A 135 16.96 17.98 -7.04
CA LYS A 135 16.05 16.91 -6.62
C LYS A 135 16.15 15.63 -7.43
N LEU A 136 16.47 15.70 -8.73
CA LEU A 136 16.49 14.54 -9.63
C LEU A 136 17.89 14.36 -10.24
N GLN A 137 18.55 13.25 -9.93
CA GLN A 137 19.89 12.96 -10.43
C GLN A 137 20.03 11.49 -10.84
N GLN A 138 21.02 11.22 -11.67
CA GLN A 138 21.40 9.88 -12.07
C GLN A 138 22.84 9.60 -11.69
N VAL A 139 23.10 8.46 -11.05
CA VAL A 139 24.42 7.88 -10.89
C VAL A 139 24.59 6.78 -11.93
N SER A 140 25.55 6.94 -12.83
CA SER A 140 25.79 6.01 -13.93
C SER A 140 27.18 5.40 -13.81
N LEU A 141 27.22 4.07 -13.74
CA LEU A 141 28.44 3.27 -13.76
C LEU A 141 28.59 2.65 -15.15
N ALA A 142 29.78 2.77 -15.72
CA ALA A 142 30.13 2.22 -17.03
C ALA A 142 31.60 1.80 -17.05
N ASP A 143 32.01 1.06 -18.07
CA ASP A 143 33.44 0.72 -18.24
C ASP A 143 34.28 1.99 -18.36
N GLY A 144 35.35 2.08 -17.55
CA GLY A 144 36.19 3.27 -17.42
C GLY A 144 35.65 4.37 -16.49
N LYS A 145 34.39 4.27 -16.05
CA LYS A 145 33.73 5.13 -15.05
C LYS A 145 33.06 4.26 -13.98
N TRP A 146 33.90 3.49 -13.29
CA TRP A 146 33.48 2.42 -12.40
C TRP A 146 34.05 2.62 -11.00
N ALA A 147 33.44 2.00 -10.00
CA ALA A 147 34.01 1.80 -8.67
C ALA A 147 33.45 0.49 -8.11
N LYS A 148 34.20 -0.22 -7.27
CA LYS A 148 33.69 -1.48 -6.70
C LYS A 148 32.51 -1.22 -5.76
N THR A 149 32.65 -0.24 -4.88
CA THR A 149 31.60 0.19 -3.96
C THR A 149 31.36 1.69 -4.12
N ILE A 150 30.11 2.09 -4.36
CA ILE A 150 29.71 3.50 -4.33
C ILE A 150 29.03 3.81 -3.00
N VAL A 151 29.27 5.01 -2.45
CA VAL A 151 28.63 5.47 -1.23
C VAL A 151 27.78 6.70 -1.53
N LEU A 152 26.50 6.63 -1.17
CA LEU A 152 25.59 7.76 -1.35
C LEU A 152 25.71 8.74 -0.18
N PRO A 153 25.68 10.06 -0.44
CA PRO A 153 25.83 11.08 0.59
C PRO A 153 24.57 11.18 1.47
N THR A 154 24.71 11.65 2.70
CA THR A 154 23.58 11.92 3.64
C THR A 154 23.25 13.40 3.76
N ASN A 155 24.15 14.30 3.35
CA ASN A 155 23.95 15.74 3.37
C ASN A 155 23.23 16.24 2.11
N VAL A 156 22.13 15.59 1.72
CA VAL A 156 21.28 15.99 0.59
C VAL A 156 19.93 16.48 1.08
N MET A 157 19.22 17.20 0.23
CA MET A 157 17.88 17.70 0.54
C MET A 157 16.88 16.54 0.74
N ASP A 158 15.92 16.74 1.63
CA ASP A 158 14.81 15.80 1.79
C ASP A 158 14.04 15.62 0.48
N GLY A 159 13.66 14.38 0.18
CA GLY A 159 12.97 14.04 -1.06
C GLY A 159 13.85 14.00 -2.31
N ALA A 160 15.17 14.21 -2.22
CA ALA A 160 16.07 13.98 -3.34
C ALA A 160 15.93 12.55 -3.87
N LEU A 161 15.74 12.40 -5.17
CA LEU A 161 15.54 11.13 -5.86
C LEU A 161 16.73 10.87 -6.79
N VAL A 162 17.38 9.74 -6.60
CA VAL A 162 18.52 9.31 -7.40
C VAL A 162 18.20 8.01 -8.14
N GLN A 163 18.42 8.02 -9.46
CA GLN A 163 18.46 6.81 -10.27
C GLN A 163 19.89 6.29 -10.32
N ILE A 164 20.12 5.02 -10.00
CA ILE A 164 21.43 4.38 -10.05
C ILE A 164 21.36 3.29 -11.11
N VAL A 165 22.20 3.40 -12.13
CA VAL A 165 22.28 2.43 -13.23
C VAL A 165 23.70 1.95 -13.46
N SER A 166 23.85 0.71 -13.91
CA SER A 166 25.13 0.17 -14.35
C SER A 166 25.03 -0.45 -15.73
N THR A 167 25.94 -0.07 -16.62
CA THR A 167 26.21 -0.73 -17.90
C THR A 167 27.61 -1.34 -17.93
N ALA A 168 28.34 -1.30 -16.81
CA ALA A 168 29.69 -1.83 -16.71
C ALA A 168 29.72 -3.36 -16.80
N ALA A 169 30.79 -3.90 -17.35
CA ALA A 169 31.02 -5.35 -17.42
C ALA A 169 31.35 -5.95 -16.04
N TYR A 170 31.93 -5.15 -15.13
CA TYR A 170 32.30 -5.56 -13.78
C TYR A 170 31.21 -5.18 -12.76
N ALA A 171 30.88 -6.11 -11.87
CA ALA A 171 29.89 -5.89 -10.83
C ALA A 171 30.40 -4.87 -9.78
N SER A 172 29.52 -3.96 -9.36
CA SER A 172 29.72 -3.06 -8.23
C SER A 172 28.70 -3.32 -7.13
N GLU A 173 28.73 -2.55 -6.05
CA GLU A 173 27.68 -2.51 -5.03
C GLU A 173 27.48 -1.08 -4.48
N ILE A 174 26.33 -0.86 -3.84
CA ILE A 174 26.06 0.36 -3.07
C ILE A 174 26.38 0.06 -1.60
N SER A 175 27.17 0.92 -0.95
CA SER A 175 27.36 0.84 0.50
C SER A 175 26.01 0.93 1.22
N LYS A 176 25.85 0.07 2.21
CA LYS A 176 24.60 -0.13 2.95
C LYS A 176 24.44 0.84 4.12
N ASP A 177 25.49 1.57 4.48
CA ASP A 177 25.53 2.43 5.69
C ASP A 177 24.41 3.47 5.71
N ASN A 178 24.11 4.04 4.54
CA ASN A 178 23.12 5.11 4.40
C ASN A 178 21.81 4.62 3.77
N LEU A 179 21.65 3.31 3.58
CA LEU A 179 20.42 2.71 3.05
C LEU A 179 19.47 2.32 4.19
N LEU A 180 18.17 2.32 3.90
CA LEU A 180 17.15 1.95 4.88
C LEU A 180 17.35 0.52 5.43
N PHE A 181 17.69 -0.42 4.53
CA PHE A 181 17.97 -1.82 4.87
C PHE A 181 19.21 -2.31 4.15
N ALA A 182 19.87 -3.30 4.74
CA ALA A 182 21.13 -3.86 4.26
C ALA A 182 20.95 -4.92 3.15
N SER A 183 20.03 -4.69 2.21
CA SER A 183 19.69 -5.62 1.11
C SER A 183 20.84 -5.84 0.11
N SER A 184 20.66 -6.76 -0.83
CA SER A 184 21.65 -7.16 -1.85
C SER A 184 21.81 -6.13 -2.98
N TYR A 185 22.22 -4.89 -2.67
CA TYR A 185 22.38 -3.79 -3.64
C TYR A 185 23.62 -3.94 -4.57
N ASN A 186 23.74 -5.08 -5.24
CA ASN A 186 24.76 -5.33 -6.25
C ASN A 186 24.35 -4.71 -7.60
N LEU A 187 25.28 -4.03 -8.25
CA LEU A 187 25.09 -3.35 -9.53
C LEU A 187 25.80 -4.14 -10.64
N ASN A 188 25.04 -4.99 -11.33
CA ASN A 188 25.47 -5.67 -12.55
C ASN A 188 25.01 -4.90 -13.80
N ASN A 189 25.53 -5.26 -14.98
CA ASN A 189 25.05 -4.71 -16.25
C ASN A 189 23.51 -4.83 -16.36
N GLY A 190 22.84 -3.70 -16.58
CA GLY A 190 21.40 -3.59 -16.71
C GLY A 190 20.66 -3.37 -15.38
N SER A 191 21.35 -3.27 -14.26
CA SER A 191 20.77 -2.93 -12.95
C SER A 191 20.25 -1.50 -12.95
N GLU A 192 19.13 -1.28 -12.28
CA GLU A 192 18.51 0.03 -12.13
C GLU A 192 17.77 0.12 -10.80
N TYR A 193 18.20 1.06 -9.95
CA TYR A 193 17.61 1.32 -8.64
C TYR A 193 17.24 2.79 -8.52
N TRP A 194 16.09 3.08 -7.94
CA TRP A 194 15.65 4.43 -7.63
C TRP A 194 15.50 4.57 -6.12
N LEU A 195 16.26 5.48 -5.54
CA LEU A 195 16.29 5.71 -4.10
C LEU A 195 15.90 7.17 -3.81
N LYS A 196 15.04 7.37 -2.82
CA LYS A 196 14.64 8.69 -2.32
C LYS A 196 15.23 8.92 -0.94
N TYR A 197 15.91 10.04 -0.75
CA TYR A 197 16.43 10.41 0.56
C TYR A 197 15.29 10.87 1.48
N ASN A 198 15.28 10.35 2.70
CA ASN A 198 14.38 10.77 3.76
C ASN A 198 15.20 11.37 4.90
N ALA A 199 15.10 12.68 5.09
CA ALA A 199 15.89 13.42 6.07
C ALA A 199 15.52 13.06 7.53
N ALA A 200 14.25 12.73 7.79
CA ALA A 200 13.80 12.30 9.13
C ALA A 200 14.43 10.96 9.55
N LEU A 201 14.72 10.09 8.60
CA LEU A 201 15.42 8.82 8.83
C LEU A 201 16.94 8.93 8.64
N GLN A 202 17.41 9.97 7.96
CA GLN A 202 18.78 10.08 7.45
C GLN A 202 19.19 8.88 6.57
N LYS A 203 18.24 8.37 5.77
CA LYS A 203 18.42 7.17 4.95
C LYS A 203 17.91 7.36 3.53
N TRP A 204 18.57 6.68 2.60
CA TRP A 204 18.06 6.43 1.25
C TRP A 204 17.07 5.26 1.27
N VAL A 205 15.86 5.53 0.82
CA VAL A 205 14.74 4.60 0.81
C VAL A 205 14.49 4.13 -0.62
N PRO A 206 14.39 2.82 -0.90
CA PRO A 206 14.08 2.33 -2.24
C PRO A 206 12.65 2.69 -2.63
N GLU A 207 12.50 3.41 -3.74
CA GLU A 207 11.20 3.68 -4.38
C GLU A 207 10.93 2.71 -5.53
N PHE A 208 11.98 2.28 -6.24
CA PHE A 208 11.90 1.23 -7.24
C PHE A 208 13.21 0.47 -7.36
N ILE A 209 13.08 -0.84 -7.57
CA ILE A 209 14.19 -1.75 -7.83
C ILE A 209 13.80 -2.54 -9.07
N LYS A 210 14.58 -2.42 -10.15
CA LYS A 210 14.38 -3.25 -11.33
C LYS A 210 14.65 -4.72 -10.95
N PRO A 211 13.67 -5.62 -11.07
CA PRO A 211 13.85 -7.02 -10.67
C PRO A 211 14.87 -7.75 -11.54
N LEU A 212 15.68 -8.61 -10.93
CA LEU A 212 16.39 -9.66 -11.67
C LEU A 212 15.38 -10.74 -12.06
N LYS A 213 15.09 -10.85 -13.36
CA LYS A 213 14.14 -11.84 -13.87
C LYS A 213 14.84 -13.15 -14.18
N ILE A 214 14.30 -14.24 -13.65
CA ILE A 214 14.84 -15.59 -13.82
C ILE A 214 13.67 -16.51 -14.22
N ASN A 215 13.91 -17.41 -15.17
CA ASN A 215 12.96 -18.47 -15.49
C ASN A 215 13.22 -19.66 -14.58
N VAL A 216 12.18 -20.26 -14.02
CA VAL A 216 12.35 -21.35 -13.06
C VAL A 216 13.10 -22.55 -13.65
N LYS A 217 12.95 -22.83 -14.96
CA LYS A 217 13.68 -23.91 -15.63
C LYS A 217 15.21 -23.75 -15.59
N ASP A 218 15.69 -22.51 -15.48
CA ASP A 218 17.13 -22.20 -15.49
C ASP A 218 17.77 -22.45 -14.11
N ILE A 219 16.95 -22.53 -13.05
CA ILE A 219 17.38 -22.73 -11.66
C ILE A 219 16.85 -24.04 -11.04
N GLY A 220 15.90 -24.71 -11.68
CA GLY A 220 15.30 -25.95 -11.19
C GLY A 220 14.32 -25.74 -10.03
N THR A 221 14.27 -26.71 -9.11
CA THR A 221 13.29 -26.75 -7.98
C THR A 221 13.71 -25.94 -6.76
N SER A 222 14.82 -25.21 -6.82
CA SER A 222 15.32 -24.40 -5.70
C SER A 222 16.17 -23.24 -6.18
N LEU A 223 16.09 -22.10 -5.49
CA LEU A 223 17.03 -21.01 -5.66
C LEU A 223 18.08 -21.06 -4.54
N ASN A 224 19.37 -21.12 -4.90
CA ASN A 224 20.45 -21.23 -3.91
C ASN A 224 20.68 -19.93 -3.14
N ALA A 225 20.70 -18.80 -3.83
CA ALA A 225 20.91 -17.48 -3.27
C ALA A 225 20.30 -16.40 -4.17
N VAL A 226 20.01 -15.23 -3.58
CA VAL A 226 19.66 -14.01 -4.32
C VAL A 226 20.86 -13.09 -4.42
N THR A 227 20.96 -12.34 -5.51
CA THR A 227 22.07 -11.42 -5.77
C THR A 227 21.63 -9.97 -5.96
N THR A 228 20.32 -9.70 -5.95
CA THR A 228 19.72 -8.35 -6.08
C THR A 228 18.63 -8.18 -5.04
N PRO A 229 18.23 -6.93 -4.68
CA PRO A 229 17.22 -6.72 -3.65
C PRO A 229 15.84 -7.24 -4.05
N VAL A 230 15.56 -7.36 -5.34
CA VAL A 230 14.34 -7.99 -5.87
C VAL A 230 14.71 -9.00 -6.96
N THR A 231 14.24 -10.23 -6.78
CA THR A 231 14.34 -11.32 -7.76
C THR A 231 12.92 -11.73 -8.19
N GLU A 232 12.67 -11.85 -9.49
CA GLU A 232 11.40 -12.31 -10.05
C GLU A 232 11.59 -13.69 -10.70
N VAL A 233 10.95 -14.71 -10.13
CA VAL A 233 10.96 -16.09 -10.65
C VAL A 233 9.69 -16.33 -11.46
N ASN A 234 9.86 -16.60 -12.75
CA ASN A 234 8.75 -16.76 -13.70
C ASN A 234 8.52 -18.24 -14.04
N PHE A 235 7.27 -18.68 -13.92
CA PHE A 235 6.75 -19.96 -14.38
C PHE A 235 5.88 -19.75 -15.62
N ALA A 236 6.03 -20.61 -16.62
CA ALA A 236 5.21 -20.64 -17.84
C ALA A 236 5.17 -22.05 -18.43
N ASP A 237 4.36 -22.27 -19.46
CA ASP A 237 4.41 -23.54 -20.20
C ASP A 237 5.81 -23.73 -20.81
N ALA A 238 6.36 -24.97 -20.72
CA ALA A 238 7.76 -25.30 -21.01
C ALA A 238 8.83 -24.58 -20.15
N ASN A 239 8.42 -23.82 -19.13
CA ASN A 239 9.26 -23.20 -18.12
C ASN A 239 8.65 -23.44 -16.73
N TRP A 240 8.65 -24.70 -16.30
CA TRP A 240 7.87 -25.13 -15.14
C TRP A 240 8.58 -26.23 -14.38
N VAL A 241 8.40 -26.23 -13.06
CA VAL A 241 8.78 -27.31 -12.15
C VAL A 241 7.61 -27.58 -11.20
N SER A 242 7.50 -28.81 -10.71
CA SER A 242 6.36 -29.20 -9.86
C SER A 242 6.36 -28.52 -8.49
N ASN A 243 7.54 -28.18 -7.98
CA ASN A 243 7.71 -27.48 -6.73
C ASN A 243 8.96 -26.60 -6.72
N PHE A 244 8.96 -25.59 -5.86
CA PHE A 244 10.05 -24.62 -5.75
C PHE A 244 10.33 -24.23 -4.30
N THR A 245 11.61 -24.17 -3.94
CA THR A 245 12.08 -23.83 -2.60
C THR A 245 12.85 -22.52 -2.61
N LEU A 246 12.48 -21.60 -1.71
CA LEU A 246 13.22 -20.36 -1.49
C LEU A 246 14.60 -20.63 -0.87
N PRO A 247 15.59 -19.74 -1.06
CA PRO A 247 16.90 -19.85 -0.40
C PRO A 247 16.77 -19.95 1.12
N ALA A 248 17.73 -20.60 1.78
CA ALA A 248 17.75 -20.65 3.25
C ALA A 248 18.05 -19.28 3.88
N THR A 249 18.86 -18.46 3.20
CA THR A 249 19.32 -17.16 3.70
C THR A 249 19.36 -16.12 2.58
N ALA A 250 19.22 -14.84 2.95
CA ALA A 250 19.44 -13.69 2.08
C ALA A 250 19.89 -12.48 2.90
N ASN A 251 20.15 -11.35 2.24
CA ASN A 251 20.36 -10.10 2.95
C ASN A 251 19.03 -9.52 3.42
N ASP A 252 19.10 -8.60 4.39
CA ASP A 252 17.89 -8.07 5.01
C ASP A 252 17.00 -7.33 4.00
N ARG A 253 15.71 -7.65 4.01
CA ARG A 253 14.67 -7.11 3.11
C ARG A 253 14.85 -7.42 1.62
N ASP A 254 15.72 -8.36 1.26
CA ASP A 254 15.67 -8.95 -0.08
C ASP A 254 14.29 -9.55 -0.34
N ARG A 255 13.79 -9.43 -1.57
CA ARG A 255 12.46 -9.88 -1.98
C ARG A 255 12.52 -10.88 -3.13
N ILE A 256 11.63 -11.86 -3.08
CA ILE A 256 11.37 -12.79 -4.17
C ILE A 256 9.90 -12.67 -4.57
N ILE A 257 9.67 -12.36 -5.84
CA ILE A 257 8.35 -12.38 -6.47
C ILE A 257 8.26 -13.64 -7.33
N ILE A 258 7.23 -14.46 -7.13
CA ILE A 258 7.00 -15.67 -7.94
C ILE A 258 5.72 -15.50 -8.72
N LYS A 259 5.78 -15.62 -10.04
CA LYS A 259 4.64 -15.46 -10.97
C LYS A 259 4.44 -16.71 -11.80
N SER A 260 3.20 -17.01 -12.16
CA SER A 260 2.90 -18.11 -13.09
C SER A 260 1.91 -17.71 -14.17
N THR A 261 2.27 -18.01 -15.42
CA THR A 261 1.36 -18.09 -16.56
C THR A 261 1.22 -19.53 -17.06
N ALA A 262 1.75 -20.52 -16.34
CA ALA A 262 1.69 -21.92 -16.72
C ALA A 262 0.28 -22.48 -16.57
N THR A 263 -0.09 -23.44 -17.41
CA THR A 263 -1.37 -24.15 -17.36
C THR A 263 -1.47 -25.05 -16.13
N TRP A 264 -0.35 -25.66 -15.73
CA TRP A 264 -0.29 -26.60 -14.60
C TRP A 264 0.11 -25.90 -13.30
N ALA A 265 -0.60 -26.19 -12.22
CA ALA A 265 -0.27 -25.63 -10.91
C ALA A 265 1.04 -26.22 -10.36
N ALA A 266 1.87 -25.37 -9.76
CA ALA A 266 3.06 -25.78 -9.00
C ALA A 266 2.84 -25.57 -7.49
N LYS A 267 3.80 -26.02 -6.67
CA LYS A 267 3.84 -25.79 -5.22
C LYS A 267 5.06 -24.95 -4.84
N ILE A 268 4.87 -23.89 -4.06
CA ILE A 268 5.98 -23.25 -3.34
C ILE A 268 6.12 -23.99 -2.00
N ASN A 269 7.31 -24.50 -1.71
CA ASN A 269 7.56 -25.21 -0.46
C ASN A 269 7.59 -24.22 0.71
N ASN A 270 6.97 -24.59 1.82
CA ASN A 270 6.94 -23.78 3.04
C ASN A 270 8.30 -23.68 3.75
N THR A 271 9.25 -24.55 3.40
CA THR A 271 10.63 -24.52 3.91
C THR A 271 11.24 -23.13 3.75
N ASN A 272 11.92 -22.64 4.79
CA ASN A 272 12.52 -21.31 4.90
C ASN A 272 11.51 -20.14 4.95
N THR A 273 10.21 -20.39 4.94
CA THR A 273 9.18 -19.36 5.08
C THR A 273 8.63 -19.29 6.50
N ASN A 274 7.98 -18.17 6.85
CA ASN A 274 7.25 -18.02 8.11
C ASN A 274 5.80 -18.56 8.07
N SER A 275 5.42 -19.25 7.00
CA SER A 275 4.05 -19.67 6.75
C SER A 275 3.96 -21.17 6.52
N SER A 276 3.01 -21.83 7.17
CA SER A 276 2.64 -23.23 6.90
C SER A 276 1.39 -23.35 6.03
N ALA A 277 0.87 -22.22 5.50
CA ALA A 277 -0.34 -22.20 4.69
C ALA A 277 -0.12 -22.83 3.31
N THR A 278 -1.20 -23.12 2.59
CA THR A 278 -1.16 -23.69 1.24
C THR A 278 -0.64 -22.68 0.21
N LEU A 279 0.60 -22.87 -0.25
CA LEU A 279 1.25 -22.03 -1.27
C LEU A 279 1.24 -22.70 -2.66
N SER A 280 0.06 -22.93 -3.22
CA SER A 280 -0.05 -23.41 -4.61
C SER A 280 -0.01 -22.26 -5.60
N LEU A 281 0.77 -22.43 -6.67
CA LEU A 281 1.02 -21.45 -7.71
C LEU A 281 0.26 -21.84 -8.98
N LYS A 282 -0.92 -21.26 -9.18
CA LYS A 282 -1.80 -21.50 -10.34
C LYS A 282 -1.57 -20.45 -11.44
N THR A 283 -2.22 -20.64 -12.59
CA THR A 283 -2.21 -19.65 -13.66
C THR A 283 -2.72 -18.29 -13.18
N GLY A 284 -1.92 -17.25 -13.38
CA GLY A 284 -2.22 -15.88 -12.94
C GLY A 284 -1.88 -15.57 -11.48
N ASP A 285 -1.47 -16.56 -10.68
CA ASP A 285 -1.08 -16.33 -9.30
C ASP A 285 0.27 -15.60 -9.21
N GLN A 286 0.39 -14.74 -8.20
CA GLN A 286 1.62 -14.09 -7.79
C GLN A 286 1.80 -14.21 -6.26
N TYR A 287 3.00 -14.58 -5.83
CA TYR A 287 3.41 -14.54 -4.43
C TYR A 287 4.60 -13.58 -4.25
N GLU A 288 4.68 -12.94 -3.10
CA GLU A 288 5.81 -12.10 -2.72
C GLU A 288 6.32 -12.47 -1.33
N PHE A 289 7.63 -12.64 -1.24
CA PHE A 289 8.33 -12.97 0.00
C PHE A 289 9.40 -11.92 0.28
N MET A 290 9.64 -11.63 1.56
CA MET A 290 10.69 -10.73 2.02
C MET A 290 11.52 -11.38 3.11
N TYR A 291 12.84 -11.40 2.95
CA TYR A 291 13.73 -11.98 3.96
C TYR A 291 13.89 -11.03 5.15
N VAL A 292 13.88 -11.60 6.35
CA VAL A 292 14.03 -10.87 7.61
C VAL A 292 15.19 -11.48 8.39
N THR A 293 16.34 -10.80 8.38
CA THR A 293 17.59 -11.39 8.88
C THR A 293 17.56 -11.70 10.38
N ASP A 294 16.95 -10.85 11.20
CA ASP A 294 16.84 -11.08 12.66
C ASP A 294 15.91 -12.25 13.03
N LYS A 295 15.06 -12.71 12.10
CA LYS A 295 14.20 -13.89 12.27
C LYS A 295 14.62 -15.09 11.41
N ALA A 296 15.62 -14.93 10.55
CA ALA A 296 16.22 -15.94 9.68
C ALA A 296 15.23 -16.72 8.79
N HIS A 297 14.22 -16.04 8.23
CA HIS A 297 13.26 -16.66 7.31
C HIS A 297 12.65 -15.64 6.32
N TRP A 298 11.97 -16.17 5.30
CA TRP A 298 11.15 -15.42 4.36
C TRP A 298 9.75 -15.18 4.90
N VAL A 299 9.38 -13.92 5.08
CA VAL A 299 8.02 -13.50 5.42
C VAL A 299 7.16 -13.45 4.16
N LEU A 300 6.01 -14.13 4.17
CA LEU A 300 5.00 -14.01 3.12
C LEU A 300 4.35 -12.62 3.17
N MET A 301 4.65 -11.77 2.18
CA MET A 301 4.18 -10.39 2.10
C MET A 301 2.89 -10.25 1.27
N SER A 302 2.74 -11.07 0.22
CA SER A 302 1.58 -11.07 -0.65
C SER A 302 1.29 -12.46 -1.19
N ALA A 303 0.00 -12.80 -1.27
CA ALA A 303 -0.49 -14.08 -1.76
C ALA A 303 -1.87 -13.90 -2.44
N PRO A 304 -2.24 -14.76 -3.40
CA PRO A 304 -3.54 -14.71 -4.06
C PRO A 304 -4.66 -15.10 -3.09
N THR A 305 -5.86 -14.55 -3.35
CA THR A 305 -7.08 -14.87 -2.60
C THR A 305 -8.14 -15.48 -3.52
N LYS A 306 -8.53 -16.72 -3.21
CA LYS A 306 -9.79 -17.35 -3.60
C LYS A 306 -10.97 -16.42 -3.38
N THR A 307 -11.73 -15.94 -4.38
CA THR A 307 -13.00 -15.24 -4.12
C THR A 307 -14.16 -15.95 -4.78
N ILE A 308 -15.19 -16.30 -4.00
CA ILE A 308 -16.51 -16.69 -4.49
C ILE A 308 -17.41 -15.46 -4.29
N SER A 309 -17.78 -14.81 -5.38
CA SER A 309 -18.58 -13.59 -5.38
C SER A 309 -20.05 -13.86 -5.03
N SER A 310 -20.78 -12.79 -4.68
CA SER A 310 -22.21 -12.84 -4.31
C SER A 310 -23.13 -13.39 -5.41
N ASN A 311 -22.72 -13.32 -6.67
CA ASN A 311 -23.45 -13.87 -7.82
C ASN A 311 -22.95 -15.26 -8.26
N SER A 312 -21.94 -15.83 -7.59
CA SER A 312 -21.43 -17.17 -7.88
C SER A 312 -22.10 -18.19 -6.97
N ALA A 313 -22.44 -19.36 -7.52
CA ALA A 313 -23.01 -20.45 -6.74
C ALA A 313 -22.03 -20.92 -5.65
N ILE A 314 -22.54 -21.08 -4.42
CA ILE A 314 -21.78 -21.63 -3.30
C ILE A 314 -22.09 -23.13 -3.17
N ALA A 315 -21.03 -23.96 -3.13
CA ALA A 315 -21.15 -25.37 -2.84
C ALA A 315 -21.42 -25.61 -1.35
N SER A 316 -22.22 -26.64 -1.00
CA SER A 316 -22.50 -26.99 0.41
C SER A 316 -21.27 -27.42 1.19
N SER A 317 -20.19 -27.80 0.49
CA SER A 317 -18.85 -27.95 1.05
C SER A 317 -17.92 -27.07 0.25
N LEU A 318 -17.20 -26.17 0.94
CA LEU A 318 -16.26 -25.28 0.29
C LEU A 318 -15.10 -26.07 -0.33
N PRO A 319 -14.54 -25.58 -1.45
CA PRO A 319 -13.44 -26.28 -2.11
C PRO A 319 -12.21 -26.33 -1.20
N ASN A 320 -11.42 -27.41 -1.35
CA ASN A 320 -10.12 -27.53 -0.72
C ASN A 320 -9.24 -26.31 -0.97
N MET A 321 -8.40 -25.99 0.00
CA MET A 321 -7.53 -24.82 -0.06
C MET A 321 -6.49 -25.01 -1.17
N THR A 322 -6.37 -23.97 -2.00
CA THR A 322 -5.45 -23.90 -3.16
C THR A 322 -4.66 -22.59 -3.17
N GLN A 323 -4.82 -21.79 -2.13
CA GLN A 323 -4.06 -20.58 -1.79
C GLN A 323 -4.33 -20.28 -0.30
N PRO A 324 -3.55 -19.41 0.36
CA PRO A 324 -3.65 -19.19 1.81
C PRO A 324 -4.99 -18.65 2.29
N THR A 325 -5.79 -18.04 1.41
CA THR A 325 -7.08 -17.44 1.80
C THR A 325 -8.19 -17.70 0.78
N LEU A 326 -9.38 -18.03 1.29
CA LEU A 326 -10.64 -18.11 0.55
C LEU A 326 -11.64 -17.12 1.15
N LYS A 327 -12.12 -16.18 0.33
CA LYS A 327 -13.23 -15.27 0.61
C LYS A 327 -14.51 -15.77 -0.05
N VAL A 328 -15.60 -15.80 0.71
CA VAL A 328 -16.92 -16.18 0.21
C VAL A 328 -17.91 -15.09 0.58
N ASN A 329 -18.58 -14.54 -0.42
CA ASN A 329 -19.60 -13.52 -0.24
C ASN A 329 -20.98 -14.16 -0.41
N ILE A 330 -21.71 -14.30 0.68
CA ILE A 330 -23.04 -14.88 0.75
C ILE A 330 -24.06 -13.75 0.55
N SER A 331 -25.01 -13.96 -0.35
CA SER A 331 -26.14 -13.07 -0.62
C SER A 331 -27.40 -13.91 -0.85
N ASP A 332 -28.56 -13.27 -0.96
CA ASP A 332 -29.81 -13.99 -1.25
C ASP A 332 -29.74 -14.79 -2.57
N ALA A 333 -28.95 -14.32 -3.54
CA ALA A 333 -28.82 -14.97 -4.85
C ALA A 333 -28.03 -16.29 -4.83
N ASN A 334 -27.19 -16.51 -3.83
CA ASN A 334 -26.34 -17.70 -3.71
C ASN A 334 -26.43 -18.37 -2.32
N TRP A 335 -27.43 -18.00 -1.53
CA TRP A 335 -27.60 -18.44 -0.15
C TRP A 335 -27.67 -19.96 -0.03
N LYS A 336 -27.14 -20.46 1.08
CA LYS A 336 -27.24 -21.85 1.52
C LYS A 336 -27.58 -21.87 3.00
N GLN A 337 -28.42 -22.83 3.38
CA GLN A 337 -28.73 -23.07 4.79
C GLN A 337 -27.49 -23.50 5.57
N SER A 338 -26.63 -24.33 4.99
CA SER A 338 -25.40 -24.83 5.61
C SER A 338 -24.24 -24.84 4.63
N ILE A 339 -23.06 -24.43 5.10
CA ILE A 339 -21.79 -24.45 4.38
C ILE A 339 -20.75 -25.16 5.26
N ASN A 340 -20.15 -26.22 4.74
CA ASN A 340 -19.00 -26.86 5.39
C ASN A 340 -17.70 -26.16 4.98
N LEU A 341 -16.84 -25.86 5.96
CA LEU A 341 -15.48 -25.39 5.70
C LEU A 341 -14.66 -26.47 4.95
N PRO A 342 -13.61 -26.08 4.20
CA PRO A 342 -12.82 -27.00 3.38
C PRO A 342 -12.31 -28.21 4.15
N THR A 343 -12.41 -29.40 3.57
CA THR A 343 -11.96 -30.65 4.25
C THR A 343 -10.45 -30.82 4.22
N THR A 344 -9.78 -30.29 3.20
CA THR A 344 -8.32 -30.28 3.08
C THR A 344 -7.78 -28.86 3.09
N ALA A 345 -6.90 -28.58 4.07
CA ALA A 345 -6.22 -27.31 4.28
C ALA A 345 -4.89 -27.56 4.99
N GLN A 346 -4.03 -26.53 5.04
CA GLN A 346 -2.78 -26.53 5.81
C GLN A 346 -2.86 -25.50 6.93
N VAL A 347 -2.03 -25.67 7.97
CA VAL A 347 -2.02 -24.78 9.15
C VAL A 347 -1.78 -23.34 8.71
N GLY A 348 -2.66 -22.43 9.14
CA GLY A 348 -2.60 -21.02 8.77
C GLY A 348 -3.46 -20.64 7.55
N ASP A 349 -4.04 -21.60 6.83
CA ASP A 349 -5.06 -21.31 5.82
C ASP A 349 -6.27 -20.62 6.44
N LYS A 350 -6.83 -19.63 5.74
CA LYS A 350 -7.95 -18.80 6.21
C LYS A 350 -9.17 -18.89 5.31
N VAL A 351 -10.35 -18.95 5.90
CA VAL A 351 -11.63 -18.73 5.22
C VAL A 351 -12.30 -17.51 5.82
N ILE A 352 -12.69 -16.55 4.98
CA ILE A 352 -13.42 -15.35 5.36
C ILE A 352 -14.77 -15.39 4.68
N LEU A 353 -15.83 -15.36 5.48
CA LEU A 353 -17.21 -15.36 5.03
C LEU A 353 -17.80 -13.97 5.31
N SER A 354 -18.44 -13.36 4.33
CA SER A 354 -19.29 -12.18 4.50
C SER A 354 -20.71 -12.54 4.09
N SER A 355 -21.72 -12.04 4.80
CA SER A 355 -23.13 -12.30 4.45
C SER A 355 -23.93 -11.01 4.35
N THR A 356 -24.62 -10.84 3.23
CA THR A 356 -25.70 -9.85 3.05
C THR A 356 -27.05 -10.53 2.86
N ALA A 357 -27.12 -11.86 2.97
CA ALA A 357 -28.37 -12.60 2.84
C ALA A 357 -29.31 -12.30 4.01
N GLY A 358 -30.62 -12.22 3.75
CA GLY A 358 -31.63 -11.96 4.77
C GLY A 358 -31.89 -13.13 5.73
N THR A 359 -31.34 -14.31 5.44
CA THR A 359 -31.42 -15.50 6.29
C THR A 359 -30.03 -15.97 6.70
N ASP A 360 -29.93 -16.41 7.94
CA ASP A 360 -28.72 -16.98 8.53
C ASP A 360 -28.20 -18.22 7.77
N THR A 361 -26.89 -18.44 7.82
CA THR A 361 -26.23 -19.64 7.28
C THR A 361 -25.45 -20.35 8.38
N PHE A 362 -25.63 -21.66 8.51
CA PHE A 362 -24.85 -22.52 9.40
C PHE A 362 -23.49 -22.85 8.77
N ILE A 363 -22.43 -22.68 9.55
CA ILE A 363 -21.05 -22.97 9.18
C ILE A 363 -20.54 -24.12 10.04
N THR A 364 -20.08 -25.18 9.38
CA THR A 364 -19.67 -26.43 10.03
C THR A 364 -18.28 -26.86 9.58
N ALA A 365 -17.58 -27.67 10.39
CA ALA A 365 -16.33 -28.32 9.99
C ALA A 365 -16.21 -29.74 10.58
N ALA A 366 -15.30 -30.54 10.00
CA ALA A 366 -15.13 -31.95 10.36
C ALA A 366 -14.72 -32.19 11.83
N ASN A 367 -14.10 -31.21 12.49
CA ASN A 367 -13.71 -31.26 13.90
C ASN A 367 -14.85 -30.90 14.87
N GLY A 368 -16.09 -30.80 14.37
CA GLY A 368 -17.27 -30.51 15.20
C GLY A 368 -17.53 -29.01 15.42
N LEU A 369 -16.74 -28.11 14.85
CA LEU A 369 -17.07 -26.68 14.80
C LEU A 369 -18.44 -26.51 14.16
N SER A 370 -19.32 -25.77 14.85
CA SER A 370 -20.65 -25.41 14.35
C SER A 370 -21.00 -24.01 14.86
N THR A 371 -21.33 -23.10 13.95
CA THR A 371 -21.69 -21.71 14.26
C THR A 371 -22.59 -21.15 13.17
N THR A 372 -23.20 -20.00 13.41
CA THR A 372 -23.97 -19.27 12.41
C THR A 372 -23.22 -18.02 11.93
N ILE A 373 -23.45 -17.62 10.68
CA ILE A 373 -23.18 -16.27 10.17
C ILE A 373 -24.51 -15.58 9.84
N LYS A 374 -24.68 -14.35 10.31
CA LYS A 374 -25.90 -13.53 10.19
C LYS A 374 -25.77 -12.47 9.09
N THR A 375 -26.89 -11.85 8.73
CA THR A 375 -26.91 -10.68 7.81
C THR A 375 -26.00 -9.55 8.32
N GLY A 376 -25.15 -9.04 7.44
CA GLY A 376 -24.20 -7.96 7.70
C GLY A 376 -22.91 -8.39 8.41
N GLU A 377 -22.76 -9.69 8.70
CA GLU A 377 -21.63 -10.21 9.47
C GLU A 377 -20.43 -10.59 8.59
N ASN A 378 -19.23 -10.42 9.13
CA ASN A 378 -17.99 -10.97 8.60
C ASN A 378 -17.40 -11.95 9.62
N ARG A 379 -17.03 -13.14 9.16
CA ARG A 379 -16.46 -14.19 10.01
C ARG A 379 -15.24 -14.80 9.36
N ARG A 380 -14.14 -14.87 10.11
CA ARG A 380 -12.89 -15.50 9.70
C ARG A 380 -12.64 -16.75 10.52
N PHE A 381 -12.20 -17.79 9.82
CA PHE A 381 -11.76 -19.06 10.37
C PHE A 381 -10.33 -19.32 9.94
N ILE A 382 -9.55 -19.96 10.80
CA ILE A 382 -8.18 -20.37 10.52
C ILE A 382 -8.02 -21.86 10.75
N PHE A 383 -7.27 -22.54 9.88
CA PHE A 383 -6.97 -23.95 10.02
C PHE A 383 -5.77 -24.16 10.94
N THR A 384 -5.90 -25.10 11.88
CA THR A 384 -4.89 -25.47 12.86
C THR A 384 -4.59 -26.97 12.78
N ALA A 385 -3.65 -27.47 13.59
CA ALA A 385 -3.38 -28.90 13.67
C ALA A 385 -4.61 -29.71 14.15
N GLN A 386 -5.56 -29.07 14.84
CA GLN A 386 -6.81 -29.66 15.33
C GLN A 386 -8.02 -29.38 14.40
N GLY A 387 -7.79 -28.83 13.22
CA GLY A 387 -8.83 -28.45 12.26
C GLY A 387 -9.18 -26.96 12.30
N TRP A 388 -10.35 -26.60 11.75
CA TRP A 388 -10.82 -25.22 11.67
C TRP A 388 -11.24 -24.68 13.04
N VAL A 389 -10.83 -23.45 13.35
CA VAL A 389 -11.25 -22.71 14.54
C VAL A 389 -11.68 -21.29 14.17
N ALA A 390 -12.50 -20.66 15.01
CA ALA A 390 -12.83 -19.25 14.86
C ALA A 390 -11.58 -18.37 15.02
N ASP A 391 -11.39 -17.44 14.09
CA ASP A 391 -10.28 -16.47 14.07
C ASP A 391 -10.76 -15.01 14.09
N SER A 392 -12.07 -14.80 14.26
CA SER A 392 -12.64 -13.49 14.51
C SER A 392 -13.90 -13.57 15.36
N TYR A 393 -14.15 -12.50 16.10
CA TYR A 393 -15.38 -12.24 16.84
C TYR A 393 -16.07 -11.01 16.24
N THR A 394 -17.40 -11.02 16.26
CA THR A 394 -18.21 -9.93 15.74
C THR A 394 -18.52 -8.96 16.87
N ILE A 395 -18.21 -7.68 16.68
CA ILE A 395 -18.66 -6.60 17.58
C ILE A 395 -19.83 -5.92 16.88
N ASP A 396 -21.02 -6.09 17.44
CA ASP A 396 -22.25 -5.49 16.91
C ASP A 396 -22.32 -4.00 17.32
N MET A 397 -22.52 -3.11 16.34
CA MET A 397 -22.44 -1.67 16.50
C MET A 397 -23.79 -1.01 16.18
N LEU A 398 -24.24 -0.15 17.09
CA LEU A 398 -25.27 0.84 16.83
C LEU A 398 -24.61 2.11 16.29
N LEU A 399 -24.98 2.49 15.07
CA LEU A 399 -24.51 3.74 14.47
C LEU A 399 -25.54 4.85 14.74
N VAL A 400 -25.10 5.95 15.36
CA VAL A 400 -25.94 7.09 15.71
C VAL A 400 -25.48 8.32 14.94
N ASN A 401 -26.38 8.94 14.19
CA ASN A 401 -26.08 10.09 13.36
C ASN A 401 -26.86 11.33 13.83
N SER A 402 -26.17 12.44 14.03
CA SER A 402 -26.82 13.72 14.33
C SER A 402 -27.69 14.18 13.16
N PRO A 403 -28.93 14.66 13.40
CA PRO A 403 -29.73 15.34 12.39
C PRO A 403 -29.00 16.50 11.71
N GLU A 404 -28.11 17.21 12.42
CA GLU A 404 -27.30 18.29 11.86
C GLU A 404 -26.37 17.80 10.74
N VAL A 405 -25.79 16.62 10.90
CA VAL A 405 -24.96 15.99 9.88
C VAL A 405 -25.80 15.64 8.65
N SER A 406 -27.01 15.13 8.85
CA SER A 406 -27.95 14.88 7.73
C SER A 406 -28.37 16.16 7.01
N MET A 407 -28.52 17.28 7.72
CA MET A 407 -28.82 18.57 7.07
C MET A 407 -27.67 19.06 6.19
N ILE A 408 -26.42 18.78 6.59
CA ILE A 408 -25.22 19.23 5.85
C ILE A 408 -24.90 18.29 4.68
N LEU A 409 -24.95 16.98 4.90
CA LEU A 409 -24.49 15.97 3.93
C LEU A 409 -25.64 15.32 3.13
N GLY A 410 -26.85 15.32 3.69
CA GLY A 410 -27.97 14.48 3.24
C GLY A 410 -28.01 13.13 3.97
N GLU A 411 -29.22 12.59 4.15
CA GLU A 411 -29.46 11.35 4.91
C GLU A 411 -28.66 10.15 4.37
N SER A 412 -28.74 9.90 3.07
CA SER A 412 -28.03 8.78 2.43
C SER A 412 -26.51 8.91 2.56
N ALA A 413 -25.98 10.12 2.34
CA ALA A 413 -24.54 10.38 2.44
C ALA A 413 -24.04 10.24 3.89
N SER A 414 -24.81 10.70 4.88
CA SER A 414 -24.46 10.56 6.29
C SER A 414 -24.35 9.10 6.73
N LYS A 415 -25.25 8.23 6.23
CA LYS A 415 -25.21 6.78 6.45
C LYS A 415 -24.05 6.12 5.73
N LEU A 416 -23.86 6.43 4.44
CA LEU A 416 -22.75 5.90 3.65
C LEU A 416 -21.40 6.22 4.29
N ARG A 417 -21.23 7.45 4.82
CA ARG A 417 -20.01 7.88 5.50
C ARG A 417 -19.63 6.96 6.68
N MET A 418 -20.59 6.57 7.51
CA MET A 418 -20.32 5.65 8.63
C MET A 418 -20.09 4.20 8.17
N ILE A 419 -20.78 3.75 7.11
CA ILE A 419 -20.53 2.44 6.49
C ILE A 419 -19.09 2.35 5.96
N GLU A 420 -18.59 3.38 5.30
CA GLU A 420 -17.20 3.42 4.82
C GLU A 420 -16.20 3.40 5.99
N GLY A 421 -16.49 4.07 7.10
CA GLY A 421 -15.69 3.98 8.32
C GLY A 421 -15.64 2.56 8.89
N LEU A 422 -16.79 1.86 8.89
CA LEU A 422 -16.90 0.47 9.35
C LEU A 422 -16.11 -0.48 8.43
N ASN A 423 -16.29 -0.35 7.12
CA ASN A 423 -15.58 -1.15 6.11
C ASN A 423 -14.07 -0.96 6.21
N LEU A 424 -13.60 0.28 6.36
CA LEU A 424 -12.17 0.58 6.52
C LEU A 424 -11.61 0.01 7.84
N THR A 425 -12.41 0.02 8.91
CA THR A 425 -12.03 -0.61 10.19
C THR A 425 -11.88 -2.13 10.04
N ASN A 426 -12.83 -2.78 9.36
CA ASN A 426 -12.78 -4.21 9.07
C ASN A 426 -11.60 -4.60 8.18
N LEU A 427 -11.31 -3.82 7.13
CA LEU A 427 -10.13 -4.00 6.30
C LEU A 427 -8.84 -3.87 7.11
N THR A 428 -8.77 -2.87 7.99
CA THR A 428 -7.60 -2.63 8.86
C THR A 428 -7.42 -3.80 9.83
N ALA A 429 -8.50 -4.31 10.43
CA ALA A 429 -8.46 -5.47 11.32
C ALA A 429 -8.00 -6.74 10.59
N GLU A 430 -8.54 -7.01 9.41
CA GLU A 430 -8.20 -8.17 8.58
C GLU A 430 -6.73 -8.15 8.15
N ASN A 431 -6.25 -7.03 7.60
CA ASN A 431 -4.85 -6.84 7.21
C ASN A 431 -3.88 -7.06 8.39
N SER A 432 -4.34 -6.76 9.61
CA SER A 432 -3.52 -6.89 10.81
C SER A 432 -3.62 -8.26 11.48
N SER A 433 -4.45 -9.17 10.96
CA SER A 433 -4.87 -10.39 11.66
C SER A 433 -5.44 -10.12 13.07
N ALA A 434 -6.06 -8.95 13.26
CA ALA A 434 -6.83 -8.67 14.46
C ALA A 434 -8.14 -9.48 14.42
N LYS A 435 -8.48 -10.13 15.53
CA LYS A 435 -9.54 -11.14 15.63
C LYS A 435 -10.92 -10.52 15.81
N PHE A 436 -11.22 -9.43 15.11
CA PHE A 436 -12.53 -8.79 15.17
C PHE A 436 -13.02 -8.32 13.81
N TYR A 437 -14.34 -8.25 13.68
CA TYR A 437 -15.02 -7.43 12.68
C TYR A 437 -16.13 -6.64 13.37
N LEU A 438 -16.36 -5.42 12.90
CA LEU A 438 -17.53 -4.63 13.22
C LEU A 438 -18.69 -5.04 12.30
N ARG A 439 -19.89 -5.06 12.87
CA ARG A 439 -21.14 -5.27 12.14
C ARG A 439 -22.16 -4.22 12.57
N GLN A 440 -22.81 -3.57 11.61
CA GLN A 440 -23.92 -2.68 11.95
C GLN A 440 -25.18 -3.51 12.25
N THR A 441 -25.74 -3.36 13.45
CA THR A 441 -27.05 -3.95 13.81
C THR A 441 -28.17 -2.93 13.91
N GLY A 442 -27.84 -1.65 14.05
CA GLY A 442 -28.80 -0.55 14.08
C GLY A 442 -28.24 0.74 13.48
N TYR A 443 -29.16 1.61 13.04
CA TYR A 443 -28.87 2.98 12.62
C TYR A 443 -29.94 3.90 13.20
N LEU A 444 -29.54 4.92 13.95
CA LEU A 444 -30.42 5.86 14.63
C LEU A 444 -30.06 7.30 14.24
N THR A 445 -31.02 8.07 13.76
CA THR A 445 -30.86 9.53 13.59
C THR A 445 -31.26 10.22 14.89
N TYR A 446 -30.30 10.73 15.65
CA TYR A 446 -30.53 11.34 16.96
C TYR A 446 -29.39 12.29 17.37
N LYS A 447 -29.75 13.41 17.99
CA LYS A 447 -28.80 14.38 18.56
C LYS A 447 -28.62 14.07 20.04
N ILE A 448 -27.41 13.69 20.45
CA ILE A 448 -27.08 13.57 21.87
C ILE A 448 -27.10 14.99 22.47
N PRO A 449 -27.74 15.24 23.62
CA PRO A 449 -27.89 16.58 24.19
C PRO A 449 -26.57 17.06 24.82
N ALA A 450 -25.70 17.58 23.97
CA ALA A 450 -24.35 18.01 24.28
C ALA A 450 -23.94 19.22 23.44
N SER A 451 -23.14 20.11 24.03
CA SER A 451 -22.56 21.30 23.38
C SER A 451 -21.25 21.02 22.64
N THR A 452 -20.52 19.98 23.05
CA THR A 452 -19.25 19.56 22.45
C THR A 452 -19.26 18.06 22.17
N LEU A 453 -18.38 17.59 21.29
CA LEU A 453 -18.24 16.17 21.02
C LEU A 453 -17.74 15.37 22.23
N LEU A 454 -16.91 16.00 23.09
CA LEU A 454 -16.46 15.42 24.36
C LEU A 454 -17.62 15.25 25.34
N ASP A 455 -18.55 16.20 25.41
CA ASP A 455 -19.75 16.06 26.24
C ASP A 455 -20.67 14.97 25.67
N ALA A 456 -20.75 14.85 24.34
CA ALA A 456 -21.57 13.84 23.68
C ALA A 456 -21.14 12.41 24.05
N ILE A 457 -19.84 12.11 24.10
CA ILE A 457 -19.36 10.78 24.55
C ILE A 457 -19.57 10.53 26.05
N ASN A 458 -19.68 11.59 26.86
CA ASN A 458 -20.00 11.46 28.28
C ASN A 458 -21.47 11.13 28.49
N VAL A 459 -22.36 11.92 27.86
CA VAL A 459 -23.82 11.83 27.97
C VAL A 459 -24.36 10.59 27.25
N GLY A 460 -23.83 10.25 26.08
CA GLY A 460 -24.33 9.15 25.23
C GLY A 460 -24.31 7.77 25.88
N ARG A 461 -23.46 7.56 26.91
CA ARG A 461 -23.41 6.32 27.70
C ARG A 461 -24.66 6.09 28.56
N SER A 462 -25.37 7.16 28.90
CA SER A 462 -26.56 7.13 29.75
C SER A 462 -27.80 7.74 29.07
N ASP A 463 -27.68 8.24 27.84
CA ASP A 463 -28.81 8.73 27.07
C ASP A 463 -29.82 7.59 26.84
N THR A 464 -31.05 7.78 27.33
CA THR A 464 -32.06 6.72 27.35
C THR A 464 -32.48 6.30 25.94
N THR A 465 -32.47 7.21 24.96
CA THR A 465 -32.85 6.90 23.58
C THR A 465 -31.80 6.00 22.94
N VAL A 466 -30.53 6.38 23.06
CA VAL A 466 -29.41 5.63 22.50
C VAL A 466 -29.27 4.27 23.18
N GLN A 467 -29.32 4.22 24.52
CA GLN A 467 -29.15 2.96 25.25
C GLN A 467 -30.36 2.02 25.09
N ALA A 468 -31.59 2.54 24.99
CA ALA A 468 -32.76 1.70 24.70
C ALA A 468 -32.64 1.05 23.32
N GLU A 469 -32.23 1.81 22.30
CA GLU A 469 -32.01 1.27 20.96
C GLU A 469 -30.86 0.27 20.94
N ARG A 470 -29.74 0.58 21.61
CA ARG A 470 -28.58 -0.33 21.76
C ARG A 470 -29.03 -1.69 22.30
N ASN A 471 -29.82 -1.69 23.37
CA ASN A 471 -30.34 -2.93 23.98
C ASN A 471 -31.34 -3.64 23.06
N ARG A 472 -32.21 -2.88 22.36
CA ARG A 472 -33.21 -3.45 21.45
C ARG A 472 -32.56 -4.19 20.27
N VAL A 473 -31.46 -3.67 19.73
CA VAL A 473 -30.72 -4.30 18.62
C VAL A 473 -29.55 -5.17 19.06
N LEU A 474 -29.36 -5.33 20.38
CA LEU A 474 -28.24 -6.07 20.99
C LEU A 474 -26.87 -5.61 20.49
N ALA A 475 -26.65 -4.30 20.39
CA ALA A 475 -25.36 -3.75 19.98
C ALA A 475 -24.34 -3.78 21.13
N ASP A 476 -23.21 -4.44 20.94
CA ASP A 476 -22.07 -4.44 21.85
C ASP A 476 -21.52 -3.02 22.09
N GLY A 477 -21.56 -2.16 21.08
CA GLY A 477 -21.05 -0.80 21.14
C GLY A 477 -21.87 0.23 20.37
N VAL A 478 -21.58 1.50 20.65
CA VAL A 478 -22.23 2.65 20.00
C VAL A 478 -21.17 3.48 19.28
N TYR A 479 -21.48 3.97 18.08
CA TYR A 479 -20.64 4.93 17.40
C TYR A 479 -21.45 6.16 16.97
N TYR A 480 -21.00 7.35 17.38
CA TYR A 480 -21.71 8.61 17.13
C TYR A 480 -21.01 9.47 16.07
N GLN A 481 -21.78 9.94 15.09
CA GLN A 481 -21.35 10.95 14.12
C GLN A 481 -22.07 12.27 14.40
N GLY A 482 -21.28 13.25 14.86
CA GLY A 482 -21.74 14.55 15.30
C GLY A 482 -21.35 15.71 14.37
N ASN A 483 -21.85 16.89 14.68
CA ASN A 483 -21.40 18.17 14.13
C ASN A 483 -21.04 19.18 15.24
N GLU A 484 -21.13 18.74 16.50
CA GLU A 484 -20.68 19.48 17.66
C GLU A 484 -19.17 19.72 17.56
N PRO A 485 -18.68 20.91 17.94
CA PRO A 485 -17.26 21.19 17.94
C PRO A 485 -16.53 20.25 18.91
N GLY A 486 -15.35 19.79 18.49
CA GLY A 486 -14.42 19.08 19.35
C GLY A 486 -13.84 19.96 20.46
N ALA A 487 -13.60 19.39 21.64
CA ALA A 487 -12.94 20.06 22.77
C ALA A 487 -11.46 19.65 22.88
N GLY A 488 -10.68 19.92 21.82
CA GLY A 488 -9.26 19.51 21.73
C GLY A 488 -8.98 18.35 20.75
N GLY A 489 -10.00 17.89 20.01
CA GLY A 489 -9.88 16.88 18.96
C GLY A 489 -11.22 16.65 18.25
N CYS A 490 -11.19 16.24 16.98
CA CYS A 490 -12.39 15.96 16.18
C CYS A 490 -12.98 14.54 16.39
N GLY A 491 -12.33 13.73 17.23
CA GLY A 491 -12.73 12.37 17.58
C GLY A 491 -12.50 12.10 19.06
N TRP A 492 -13.37 11.29 19.67
CA TRP A 492 -13.33 10.94 21.08
C TRP A 492 -13.81 9.51 21.32
N ALA A 493 -13.09 8.77 22.14
CA ALA A 493 -13.49 7.45 22.60
C ALA A 493 -12.87 7.11 23.96
N TRP A 494 -13.58 6.32 24.75
CA TRP A 494 -13.04 5.80 26.01
C TRP A 494 -12.01 4.70 25.74
N ILE A 495 -10.85 4.79 26.38
CA ILE A 495 -9.80 3.78 26.23
C ILE A 495 -10.12 2.55 27.08
N ASN A 496 -9.97 1.35 26.51
CA ASN A 496 -10.24 0.06 27.17
C ASN A 496 -11.65 0.02 27.78
N ALA A 497 -12.63 0.29 26.94
CA ALA A 497 -14.00 0.53 27.35
C ALA A 497 -14.67 -0.73 27.93
N SER A 498 -15.30 -0.57 29.10
CA SER A 498 -16.31 -1.49 29.63
C SER A 498 -17.60 -1.41 28.81
N SER A 499 -18.58 -2.29 29.05
CA SER A 499 -19.89 -2.21 28.38
C SER A 499 -20.57 -0.84 28.54
N TYR A 500 -20.44 -0.20 29.71
CA TYR A 500 -20.94 1.15 29.93
C TYR A 500 -20.20 2.22 29.10
N ASN A 501 -18.89 2.05 28.90
CA ASN A 501 -18.03 3.01 28.22
C ASN A 501 -17.84 2.72 26.71
N MET A 502 -18.51 1.71 26.15
CA MET A 502 -18.32 1.26 24.76
C MET A 502 -19.01 2.19 23.77
N ILE A 503 -18.48 3.42 23.68
CA ILE A 503 -18.89 4.47 22.76
C ILE A 503 -17.65 5.17 22.19
N GLY A 504 -17.69 5.41 20.88
CA GLY A 504 -16.77 6.29 20.17
C GLY A 504 -17.52 7.34 19.36
N ALA A 505 -16.88 8.45 19.03
CA ALA A 505 -17.50 9.51 18.25
C ALA A 505 -16.50 10.27 17.39
N ASN A 506 -16.95 10.81 16.26
CA ASN A 506 -16.21 11.81 15.48
C ASN A 506 -17.15 12.89 14.93
N ASP A 507 -16.63 14.08 14.68
CA ASP A 507 -17.30 15.14 13.93
C ASP A 507 -17.12 14.99 12.41
N ILE A 508 -17.81 15.81 11.63
CA ILE A 508 -17.63 15.92 10.18
C ILE A 508 -16.78 17.12 9.75
N ALA A 509 -16.40 18.00 10.69
CA ALA A 509 -15.71 19.26 10.40
C ALA A 509 -14.19 19.08 10.28
N GLY A 510 -13.59 18.30 11.19
CA GLY A 510 -12.15 18.03 11.23
C GLY A 510 -11.78 16.57 10.97
N CYS A 511 -12.71 15.64 11.16
CA CYS A 511 -12.46 14.21 11.02
C CYS A 511 -13.02 13.65 9.71
N SER A 512 -12.36 12.62 9.16
CA SER A 512 -12.83 11.84 8.01
C SER A 512 -13.40 10.48 8.45
N VAL A 513 -13.84 9.66 7.49
CA VAL A 513 -14.28 8.26 7.76
C VAL A 513 -13.20 7.41 8.43
N ALA A 514 -11.92 7.75 8.27
CA ALA A 514 -10.80 7.04 8.85
C ALA A 514 -10.67 7.22 10.37
N ALA A 515 -11.44 8.12 10.98
CA ALA A 515 -11.48 8.28 12.44
C ALA A 515 -12.06 7.04 13.15
N MET A 516 -13.03 6.33 12.54
CA MET A 516 -13.70 5.20 13.21
C MET A 516 -12.74 4.11 13.69
N ARG A 517 -11.79 3.68 12.85
CA ARG A 517 -10.79 2.68 13.27
C ARG A 517 -9.84 3.17 14.36
N HIS A 518 -9.66 4.48 14.49
CA HIS A 518 -8.85 5.08 15.54
C HIS A 518 -9.63 5.07 16.85
N GLU A 519 -10.85 5.59 16.86
CA GLU A 519 -11.72 5.67 18.03
C GLU A 519 -12.13 4.27 18.54
N VAL A 520 -12.49 3.36 17.64
CA VAL A 520 -12.72 1.95 17.99
C VAL A 520 -11.44 1.31 18.52
N GLY A 521 -10.27 1.69 17.99
CA GLY A 521 -8.98 1.30 18.55
C GLY A 521 -8.84 1.70 20.02
N HIS A 522 -9.20 2.93 20.39
CA HIS A 522 -9.25 3.34 21.79
C HIS A 522 -10.20 2.47 22.61
N ASN A 523 -11.44 2.25 22.14
CA ASN A 523 -12.38 1.36 22.82
C ASN A 523 -11.83 -0.05 23.06
N LEU A 524 -11.06 -0.59 22.10
CA LEU A 524 -10.37 -1.88 22.19
C LEU A 524 -9.16 -1.89 23.14
N GLY A 525 -8.81 -0.75 23.74
CA GLY A 525 -7.73 -0.63 24.73
C GLY A 525 -6.42 -0.08 24.19
N LEU A 526 -6.45 0.60 23.04
CA LEU A 526 -5.24 1.12 22.42
C LEU A 526 -4.97 2.58 22.77
N TYR A 527 -3.69 2.94 22.73
CA TYR A 527 -3.16 4.28 22.97
C TYR A 527 -2.43 4.80 21.73
N HIS A 528 -2.16 6.10 21.71
CA HIS A 528 -1.35 6.74 20.65
C HIS A 528 0.09 6.26 20.64
N GLY A 529 0.81 6.57 19.55
CA GLY A 529 2.16 6.05 19.29
C GLY A 529 3.26 6.51 20.27
N ASP A 530 3.02 7.57 21.03
CA ASP A 530 3.90 8.10 22.08
C ASP A 530 3.71 7.41 23.45
N SER A 531 2.67 6.59 23.61
CA SER A 531 2.40 5.86 24.85
C SER A 531 3.42 4.76 25.14
N THR A 532 3.67 4.47 26.43
CA THR A 532 4.53 3.36 26.87
C THR A 532 3.79 2.01 26.95
N ASN A 533 2.47 2.01 26.78
CA ASN A 533 1.66 0.79 26.82
C ASN A 533 1.94 -0.10 25.60
N ILE A 534 1.93 -1.43 25.80
CA ILE A 534 2.13 -2.38 24.70
C ILE A 534 1.10 -2.20 23.58
N GLY A 535 -0.16 -1.95 23.95
CA GLY A 535 -1.25 -1.64 23.01
C GLY A 535 -1.18 -0.20 22.53
N SER A 536 -0.13 0.18 21.81
CA SER A 536 0.00 1.54 21.28
C SER A 536 0.34 1.55 19.80
N GLY A 537 0.03 2.68 19.16
CA GLY A 537 0.36 2.91 17.76
C GLY A 537 1.86 2.79 17.45
N PHE A 538 2.15 2.44 16.20
CA PHE A 538 3.47 2.55 15.60
C PHE A 538 3.50 3.75 14.65
N SER A 539 4.39 4.69 14.93
CA SER A 539 4.62 5.92 14.16
C SER A 539 5.93 5.83 13.40
N HIS A 540 5.89 6.03 12.08
CA HIS A 540 7.08 5.99 11.23
C HIS A 540 6.91 6.85 9.96
N PRO A 541 7.96 7.56 9.49
CA PRO A 541 7.88 8.43 8.31
C PRO A 541 7.42 7.75 7.02
N LEU A 542 7.66 6.43 6.89
CA LEU A 542 7.26 5.63 5.71
C LEU A 542 5.87 5.00 5.84
N GLY A 543 5.12 5.37 6.88
CA GLY A 543 3.76 4.91 7.13
C GLY A 543 3.57 4.49 8.58
N SER A 544 2.44 4.89 9.13
CA SER A 544 2.07 4.81 10.54
C SER A 544 0.70 4.12 10.67
N THR A 545 0.62 3.24 11.65
CA THR A 545 -0.58 2.44 11.96
C THR A 545 -1.74 3.30 12.47
N ALA A 546 -2.93 2.71 12.60
CA ALA A 546 -4.19 3.41 12.96
C ALA A 546 -4.07 4.34 14.18
N LEU A 547 -3.30 3.95 15.20
CA LEU A 547 -3.10 4.72 16.44
C LEU A 547 -1.77 5.50 16.46
N GLY A 548 -0.95 5.38 15.42
CA GLY A 548 0.38 6.02 15.32
C GLY A 548 0.46 7.15 14.29
N GLY A 549 -0.66 7.56 13.70
CA GLY A 549 -0.70 8.55 12.61
C GLY A 549 -1.72 8.23 11.51
N ASN A 550 -2.27 7.01 11.52
CA ASN A 550 -3.48 6.62 10.80
C ASN A 550 -3.43 6.72 9.26
N ASN A 551 -2.25 6.53 8.65
CA ASN A 551 -2.07 6.59 7.19
C ASN A 551 -1.77 5.22 6.54
N LEU A 552 -1.64 4.16 7.34
CA LEU A 552 -1.61 2.77 6.90
C LEU A 552 -2.83 2.01 7.41
N ASN A 553 -3.34 1.09 6.60
CA ASN A 553 -4.47 0.21 6.93
C ASN A 553 -4.04 -0.98 7.80
N PHE A 554 -3.31 -0.70 8.87
CA PHE A 554 -2.84 -1.68 9.85
C PHE A 554 -2.94 -1.14 11.29
N TYR A 555 -3.19 -2.05 12.24
CA TYR A 555 -2.84 -1.90 13.65
C TYR A 555 -1.39 -2.36 13.86
N SER A 556 -0.73 -1.86 14.90
CA SER A 556 0.68 -2.22 15.17
C SER A 556 0.83 -3.67 15.63
N SER A 557 1.87 -4.33 15.15
CA SER A 557 2.30 -5.66 15.58
C SER A 557 3.73 -5.95 15.09
N PRO A 558 4.58 -6.62 15.89
CA PRO A 558 5.93 -6.99 15.47
C PRO A 558 5.96 -8.04 14.35
N TYR A 559 4.82 -8.63 14.01
CA TYR A 559 4.67 -9.64 12.96
C TYR A 559 4.19 -9.07 11.62
N LEU A 560 3.88 -7.77 11.58
CA LEU A 560 3.40 -7.08 10.40
C LEU A 560 4.51 -6.19 9.84
N TYR A 561 4.50 -6.00 8.53
CA TYR A 561 5.51 -5.23 7.81
C TYR A 561 4.83 -4.28 6.82
N ASN A 562 5.42 -3.11 6.63
CA ASN A 562 5.00 -2.16 5.61
C ASN A 562 5.06 -2.86 4.24
N PRO A 563 3.94 -2.95 3.48
CA PRO A 563 3.91 -3.71 2.23
C PRO A 563 4.95 -3.24 1.22
N LYS A 564 5.17 -1.93 1.10
CA LYS A 564 6.11 -1.33 0.15
C LYS A 564 7.55 -1.35 0.68
N TYR A 565 7.76 -0.91 1.90
CA TYR A 565 9.11 -0.62 2.41
C TYR A 565 9.72 -1.70 3.31
N GLY A 566 8.94 -2.65 3.82
CA GLY A 566 9.46 -3.74 4.68
C GLY A 566 9.81 -3.35 6.12
N VAL A 567 9.46 -2.13 6.54
CA VAL A 567 9.55 -1.67 7.94
C VAL A 567 8.60 -2.49 8.80
N ARG A 568 9.11 -3.09 9.89
CA ARG A 568 8.27 -3.80 10.87
C ARG A 568 7.31 -2.80 11.53
N LEU A 569 6.01 -3.09 11.55
CA LEU A 569 4.96 -2.18 12.03
C LEU A 569 4.70 -2.35 13.54
N GLY A 570 5.74 -2.58 14.33
CA GLY A 570 5.65 -2.83 15.75
C GLY A 570 6.96 -3.34 16.34
N GLU A 571 6.96 -3.55 17.65
CA GLU A 571 8.12 -3.99 18.41
C GLU A 571 7.68 -4.96 19.49
N GLU A 572 8.34 -6.12 19.56
CA GLU A 572 8.01 -7.20 20.47
C GLU A 572 8.09 -6.73 21.93
N GLY A 573 7.01 -6.91 22.69
CA GLY A 573 6.91 -6.46 24.08
C GLY A 573 6.74 -4.94 24.29
N LYS A 574 6.73 -4.12 23.22
CA LYS A 574 6.60 -2.65 23.34
C LYS A 574 5.48 -2.03 22.52
N LYS A 575 5.29 -2.45 21.26
CA LYS A 575 4.32 -1.88 20.31
C LYS A 575 3.60 -3.02 19.58
N ASP A 576 2.52 -3.51 20.16
CA ASP A 576 1.69 -4.60 19.65
C ASP A 576 0.21 -4.39 19.97
N ALA A 577 -0.45 -3.50 19.22
CA ALA A 577 -1.88 -3.26 19.31
C ALA A 577 -2.71 -4.52 19.03
N VAL A 578 -2.28 -5.36 18.08
CA VAL A 578 -3.02 -6.58 17.71
C VAL A 578 -3.13 -7.54 18.91
N SER A 579 -2.08 -7.68 19.71
CA SER A 579 -2.13 -8.51 20.93
C SER A 579 -3.21 -8.06 21.92
N VAL A 580 -3.33 -6.74 22.14
CA VAL A 580 -4.31 -6.16 23.08
C VAL A 580 -5.73 -6.25 22.51
N ILE A 581 -5.91 -5.97 21.23
CA ILE A 581 -7.21 -6.17 20.56
C ILE A 581 -7.68 -7.61 20.74
N ASN A 582 -6.81 -8.58 20.46
CA ASN A 582 -7.16 -10.00 20.51
C ASN A 582 -7.45 -10.48 21.93
N ALA A 583 -6.88 -9.85 22.96
CA ALA A 583 -7.17 -10.15 24.36
C ALA A 583 -8.54 -9.59 24.80
N ASN A 584 -8.96 -8.45 24.25
CA ASN A 584 -10.19 -7.77 24.67
C ASN A 584 -11.42 -8.13 23.83
N VAL A 585 -11.24 -8.56 22.57
CA VAL A 585 -12.35 -8.69 21.62
C VAL A 585 -13.44 -9.65 22.10
N ILE A 586 -13.07 -10.80 22.69
CA ILE A 586 -14.05 -11.80 23.13
C ILE A 586 -14.99 -11.21 24.17
N ARG A 587 -14.43 -10.51 25.16
CA ARG A 587 -15.17 -9.81 26.20
C ARG A 587 -16.12 -8.77 25.61
N ILE A 588 -15.64 -8.01 24.63
CA ILE A 588 -16.40 -6.90 24.02
C ILE A 588 -17.56 -7.42 23.16
N SER A 589 -17.35 -8.50 22.40
CA SER A 589 -18.39 -9.16 21.58
C SER A 589 -19.48 -9.89 22.37
N GLN A 590 -19.46 -9.76 23.70
CA GLN A 590 -20.37 -10.40 24.64
C GLN A 590 -20.97 -9.37 25.60
N TYR A 591 -20.97 -8.09 25.22
CA TYR A 591 -21.55 -7.05 26.04
C TYR A 591 -23.08 -7.06 26.01
N ASN A 592 -23.69 -7.63 24.97
CA ASN A 592 -25.13 -7.89 24.88
C ASN A 592 -25.47 -9.31 24.42
#